data_AF-A0A1H3RGX7-F1
#
_entry.id   AF-A0A1H3RGX7-F1
#
_cell.length_a   1.000
_cell.length_b   1.000
_cell.length_c   1.000
_cell.angle_alpha   90.00
_cell.angle_beta   90.00
_cell.angle_gamma   90.00
#
_symmetry.space_group_name_H-M   'P 1'
#
loop_
_entity.id
_entity.type
_entity.pdbx_description
1 polymer ?
#
loop_
_entity_poly.entity_id
_entity_poly.type
_entity_poly.pdbx_seq_one_letter_code
_entity_poly.pdbx_strand_id
1 'polypeptide(L)'
;MIDPTKMSNKSIVIRKIAGAVIGLVLVLVVGYVWKVVTGDPEVASAGDCLIGQTAEDMKIVGCDDATAEWTVVGKVDSIRQKDFMAAGENDPTCDPWKTTTVSYWTGEKNGTGHVLCLEPIKK
;
A
#
# COMPACT_ATOMS: atom_id res chain seq x y z
N MET A 1 23.44 17.11 53.83
CA MET A 1 23.64 18.20 52.85
C MET A 1 23.35 17.62 51.49
N ILE A 2 22.41 18.22 50.76
CA ILE A 2 21.77 17.74 49.51
C ILE A 2 22.75 17.87 48.33
N ASP A 3 22.78 16.87 47.44
CA ASP A 3 22.51 17.14 46.01
C ASP A 3 21.98 15.90 45.25
N PRO A 4 20.83 16.02 44.57
CA PRO A 4 20.13 14.91 43.94
C PRO A 4 20.54 14.76 42.46
N THR A 5 20.72 13.50 42.03
CA THR A 5 20.54 13.02 40.64
C THR A 5 21.01 13.92 39.50
N LYS A 6 22.24 13.66 39.03
CA LYS A 6 22.74 14.09 37.72
C LYS A 6 21.96 13.37 36.61
N MET A 7 20.82 13.93 36.23
CA MET A 7 19.98 13.37 35.16
C MET A 7 20.59 13.75 33.79
N SER A 8 21.40 12.83 33.27
CA SER A 8 22.04 12.90 31.96
C SER A 8 21.01 13.04 30.84
N ASN A 9 21.17 14.04 29.96
CA ASN A 9 20.30 14.37 28.81
C ASN A 9 19.98 13.19 27.86
N LYS A 10 20.68 12.06 27.97
CA LYS A 10 20.36 10.81 27.26
C LYS A 10 18.95 10.30 27.56
N SER A 11 18.44 10.46 28.79
CA SER A 11 17.10 9.98 29.16
C SER A 11 15.96 10.74 28.47
N ILE A 12 16.19 12.00 28.12
CA ILE A 12 15.21 12.84 27.40
C ILE A 12 15.19 12.49 25.92
N VAL A 13 16.36 12.25 25.32
CA VAL A 13 16.47 11.84 23.90
C VAL A 13 15.89 10.43 23.70
N ILE A 14 16.17 9.48 24.60
CA ILE A 14 15.60 8.12 24.55
C ILE A 14 14.07 8.15 24.71
N ARG A 15 13.52 9.00 25.59
CA ARG A 15 12.06 9.18 25.73
C ARG A 15 11.42 9.78 24.47
N LYS A 16 12.08 10.70 23.79
CA LYS A 16 11.56 11.28 22.53
C LYS A 16 11.64 10.29 21.36
N ILE A 17 12.70 9.50 21.26
CA ILE A 17 12.82 8.47 20.22
C ILE A 17 11.82 7.34 20.49
N ALA A 18 11.68 6.88 21.73
CA ALA A 18 10.66 5.89 22.09
C ALA A 18 9.24 6.40 21.80
N GLY A 19 8.94 7.66 22.13
CA GLY A 19 7.66 8.29 21.77
C GLY A 19 7.43 8.42 20.26
N ALA A 20 8.48 8.75 19.50
CA ALA A 20 8.41 8.84 18.04
C ALA A 20 8.25 7.47 17.38
N VAL A 21 8.92 6.43 17.88
CA VAL A 21 8.79 5.05 17.39
C VAL A 21 7.40 4.50 17.72
N ILE A 22 6.88 4.74 18.92
CA ILE A 22 5.51 4.34 19.29
C ILE A 22 4.49 5.10 18.45
N GLY A 23 4.69 6.40 18.22
CA GLY A 23 3.84 7.20 17.33
C GLY A 23 3.86 6.69 15.89
N LEU A 24 5.03 6.34 15.36
CA LEU A 24 5.19 5.78 14.02
C LEU A 24 4.50 4.42 13.90
N VAL A 25 4.71 3.54 14.88
CA VAL A 25 4.08 2.22 14.93
C VAL A 25 2.56 2.35 15.01
N LEU A 26 2.03 3.28 15.81
CA LEU A 26 0.59 3.52 15.89
C LEU A 26 0.02 4.09 14.58
N VAL A 27 0.72 4.98 13.88
CA VAL A 27 0.29 5.48 12.57
C VAL A 27 0.32 4.37 11.52
N LEU A 28 1.35 3.52 11.53
CA LEU A 28 1.44 2.36 10.65
C LEU A 28 0.34 1.34 10.95
N VAL A 29 0.06 1.06 12.23
CA VAL A 29 -1.01 0.13 12.66
C VAL A 29 -2.38 0.70 12.33
N VAL A 30 -2.63 1.99 12.56
CA VAL A 30 -3.92 2.62 12.22
C VAL A 30 -4.09 2.66 10.69
N GLY A 31 -3.06 3.00 9.93
CA GLY A 31 -3.09 2.94 8.47
C GLY A 31 -3.31 1.52 7.94
N TYR A 32 -2.65 0.53 8.55
CA TYR A 32 -2.82 -0.89 8.23
C TYR A 32 -4.22 -1.39 8.59
N VAL A 33 -4.75 -1.03 9.76
CA VAL A 33 -6.09 -1.40 10.21
C VAL A 33 -7.16 -0.74 9.35
N TRP A 34 -7.00 0.54 8.96
CA TRP A 34 -7.96 1.19 8.06
C TRP A 34 -7.99 0.53 6.69
N LYS A 35 -6.82 0.12 6.17
CA LYS A 35 -6.68 -0.61 4.92
C LYS A 35 -7.27 -2.02 4.95
N VAL A 36 -7.09 -2.73 6.07
CA VAL A 36 -7.64 -4.07 6.30
C VAL A 36 -9.15 -4.03 6.56
N VAL A 37 -9.67 -2.95 7.16
CA VAL A 37 -11.10 -2.79 7.45
C VAL A 37 -11.91 -2.45 6.19
N THR A 38 -11.36 -1.71 5.23
CA THR A 38 -12.05 -1.45 3.96
C THR A 38 -11.84 -2.57 2.94
N GLY A 39 -10.64 -3.17 2.85
CA GLY A 39 -10.36 -4.24 1.89
C GLY A 39 -10.49 -3.82 0.42
N ASP A 40 -10.84 -2.57 0.17
CA ASP A 40 -11.04 -2.00 -1.16
C ASP A 40 -9.70 -1.88 -1.89
N PRO A 41 -9.55 -2.50 -3.08
CA PRO A 41 -8.36 -2.30 -3.91
C PRO A 41 -8.20 -0.84 -4.34
N GLU A 42 -9.25 -0.01 -4.21
CA GLU A 42 -9.22 1.44 -4.45
C GLU A 42 -8.27 2.22 -3.52
N VAL A 43 -7.84 1.65 -2.39
CA VAL A 43 -6.83 2.28 -1.52
C VAL A 43 -5.45 1.63 -1.61
N ALA A 44 -5.27 0.70 -2.55
CA ALA A 44 -3.98 0.07 -2.78
C ALA A 44 -2.96 1.08 -3.32
N SER A 45 -1.72 0.93 -2.89
CA SER A 45 -0.56 1.77 -3.17
C SER A 45 0.62 0.88 -3.51
N ALA A 46 1.65 1.45 -4.14
CA ALA A 46 2.87 0.69 -4.41
C ALA A 46 3.46 0.13 -3.11
N GLY A 47 3.83 -1.16 -3.13
CA GLY A 47 4.31 -1.92 -1.99
C GLY A 47 3.24 -2.76 -1.27
N ASP A 48 1.96 -2.64 -1.65
CA ASP A 48 0.91 -3.48 -1.09
C ASP A 48 0.83 -4.83 -1.78
N CYS A 49 0.36 -5.83 -1.02
CA CYS A 49 0.08 -7.14 -1.56
C CYS A 49 -1.42 -7.39 -1.66
N LEU A 50 -1.81 -8.06 -2.72
CA LEU A 50 -3.19 -8.37 -3.03
C LEU A 50 -3.37 -9.89 -3.15
N ILE A 51 -4.59 -10.34 -2.84
CA ILE A 51 -5.11 -11.67 -3.15
C ILE A 51 -6.25 -11.52 -4.15
N GLY A 52 -6.49 -12.53 -4.98
CA GLY A 52 -7.63 -12.58 -5.89
C GLY A 52 -7.26 -12.24 -7.32
N GLN A 53 -8.10 -12.68 -8.26
CA GLN A 53 -7.87 -12.55 -9.70
C GLN A 53 -8.93 -11.69 -10.41
N THR A 54 -10.03 -11.39 -9.75
CA THR A 54 -11.18 -10.64 -10.30
C THR A 54 -11.43 -9.38 -9.48
N ALA A 55 -12.12 -8.41 -10.08
CA ALA A 55 -12.44 -7.15 -9.40
C ALA A 55 -13.27 -7.32 -8.12
N GLU A 56 -14.04 -8.40 -8.04
CA GLU A 56 -14.95 -8.71 -6.92
C GLU A 56 -14.21 -9.42 -5.77
N ASP A 57 -13.13 -10.14 -6.09
CA ASP A 57 -12.35 -10.92 -5.14
C ASP A 57 -11.04 -10.25 -4.73
N MET A 58 -10.63 -9.19 -5.43
CA MET A 58 -9.34 -8.54 -5.20
C MET A 58 -9.33 -7.78 -3.88
N LYS A 59 -8.46 -8.18 -2.96
CA LYS A 59 -8.37 -7.61 -1.62
C LYS A 59 -6.94 -7.36 -1.24
N ILE A 60 -6.73 -6.31 -0.44
CA ILE A 60 -5.43 -6.01 0.13
C ILE A 60 -5.17 -6.94 1.32
N VAL A 61 -4.02 -7.61 1.30
CA VAL A 61 -3.55 -8.52 2.35
C VAL A 61 -2.13 -8.15 2.77
N GLY A 62 -1.67 -8.70 3.90
CA GLY A 62 -0.26 -8.58 4.28
C GLY A 62 0.63 -9.28 3.26
N CYS A 63 1.77 -8.69 2.91
CA CYS A 63 2.74 -9.34 2.02
C CYS A 63 3.34 -10.62 2.59
N ASP A 64 3.39 -10.74 3.92
CA ASP A 64 3.79 -11.96 4.63
C ASP A 64 2.67 -13.02 4.67
N ASP A 65 1.49 -12.71 4.12
CA ASP A 65 0.37 -13.64 4.11
C ASP A 65 0.63 -14.77 3.08
N ALA A 66 0.42 -16.01 3.52
CA ALA A 66 0.54 -17.19 2.67
C ALA A 66 -0.46 -17.17 1.50
N THR A 67 -1.49 -16.35 1.56
CA THR A 67 -2.52 -16.18 0.53
C THR A 67 -2.28 -15.01 -0.43
N ALA A 68 -1.27 -14.16 -0.18
CA ALA A 68 -0.92 -13.07 -1.09
C ALA A 68 -0.42 -13.62 -2.44
N GLU A 69 -0.98 -13.12 -3.54
CA GLU A 69 -0.66 -13.57 -4.91
C GLU A 69 0.05 -12.48 -5.73
N TRP A 70 -0.25 -11.21 -5.46
CA TRP A 70 0.23 -10.08 -6.25
C TRP A 70 0.85 -9.01 -5.37
N THR A 71 1.82 -8.29 -5.92
CA THR A 71 2.38 -7.06 -5.33
C THR A 71 2.12 -5.89 -6.26
N VAL A 72 1.64 -4.77 -5.71
CA VAL A 72 1.51 -3.51 -6.43
C VAL A 72 2.90 -2.89 -6.55
N VAL A 73 3.46 -2.86 -7.76
CA VAL A 73 4.74 -2.18 -8.02
C VAL A 73 4.57 -0.72 -8.38
N GLY A 74 3.40 -0.37 -8.89
CA GLY A 74 3.08 0.97 -9.36
C GLY A 74 1.60 1.28 -9.25
N LYS A 75 1.30 2.56 -9.08
CA LYS A 75 -0.05 3.09 -9.20
C LYS A 75 -0.01 4.34 -10.09
N VAL A 76 -0.94 4.41 -11.03
CA VAL A 76 -1.16 5.59 -11.86
C VAL A 76 -2.58 6.07 -11.63
N ASP A 77 -2.71 7.23 -11.00
CA ASP A 77 -4.00 7.86 -10.72
C ASP A 77 -4.55 8.61 -11.95
N SER A 78 -5.82 9.00 -11.86
CA SER A 78 -6.50 9.83 -12.86
C SER A 78 -6.75 9.17 -14.22
N ILE A 79 -6.91 7.85 -14.24
CA ILE A 79 -7.22 7.08 -15.45
C ILE A 79 -8.73 6.87 -15.56
N ARG A 80 -9.34 7.24 -16.69
CA ARG A 80 -10.78 7.00 -16.91
C ARG A 80 -11.04 5.57 -17.35
N GLN A 81 -12.11 4.97 -16.85
CA GLN A 81 -12.45 3.56 -17.15
C GLN A 81 -12.48 3.25 -18.65
N LYS A 82 -13.14 4.11 -19.44
CA LYS A 82 -13.26 3.95 -20.89
C LYS A 82 -11.92 4.03 -21.62
N ASP A 83 -10.97 4.81 -21.10
CA ASP A 83 -9.66 5.00 -21.73
C ASP A 83 -8.79 3.75 -21.48
N PHE A 84 -8.84 3.21 -20.26
CA PHE A 84 -8.22 1.92 -19.93
C PHE A 84 -8.83 0.75 -20.73
N MET A 85 -10.16 0.67 -20.79
CA MET A 85 -10.84 -0.37 -21.59
C MET A 85 -10.54 -0.27 -23.09
N ALA A 86 -10.39 0.94 -23.62
CA ALA A 86 -10.03 1.16 -25.01
C ALA A 86 -8.57 0.77 -25.32
N ALA A 87 -7.66 0.92 -24.35
CA ALA A 87 -6.26 0.53 -24.48
C ALA A 87 -6.08 -1.00 -24.44
N GLY A 88 -6.86 -1.68 -23.60
CA GLY A 88 -6.84 -3.14 -23.49
C GLY A 88 -5.46 -3.68 -23.11
N GLU A 89 -5.00 -4.72 -23.81
CA GLU A 89 -3.69 -5.36 -23.56
C GLU A 89 -2.48 -4.48 -23.93
N ASN A 90 -2.70 -3.37 -24.64
CA ASN A 90 -1.64 -2.45 -25.07
C ASN A 90 -1.54 -1.20 -24.19
N ASP A 91 -2.11 -1.23 -22.99
CA ASP A 91 -2.09 -0.10 -22.06
C ASP A 91 -0.65 0.23 -21.61
N PRO A 92 -0.08 1.39 -21.99
CA PRO A 92 1.29 1.75 -21.64
C PRO A 92 1.42 2.24 -20.20
N THR A 93 0.33 2.29 -19.43
CA THR A 93 0.29 2.87 -18.08
C THR A 93 1.30 2.21 -17.14
N CYS A 94 1.57 0.91 -17.31
CA CYS A 94 2.52 0.16 -16.50
C CYS A 94 3.92 0.03 -17.10
N ASP A 95 4.21 0.66 -18.25
CA ASP A 95 5.53 0.62 -18.91
C ASP A 95 6.74 0.98 -18.03
N PRO A 96 6.63 1.90 -17.04
CA PRO A 96 7.74 2.18 -16.13
C PRO A 96 8.14 0.99 -15.27
N TRP A 97 7.22 0.04 -15.02
CA TRP A 97 7.43 -1.12 -14.16
C TRP A 97 7.54 -2.40 -15.00
N LYS A 98 8.77 -2.73 -15.42
CA LYS A 98 9.04 -3.88 -16.30
C LYS A 98 8.72 -5.25 -15.70
N THR A 99 8.54 -5.33 -14.38
CA THR A 99 8.15 -6.56 -13.68
C THR A 99 6.64 -6.76 -13.63
N THR A 100 5.85 -5.76 -14.05
CA THR A 100 4.40 -5.87 -14.13
C THR A 100 3.99 -6.91 -15.16
N THR A 101 3.12 -7.82 -14.73
CA THR A 101 2.50 -8.81 -15.60
C THR A 101 1.02 -8.55 -15.82
N VAL A 102 0.38 -7.82 -14.88
CA VAL A 102 -1.04 -7.51 -14.93
C VAL A 102 -1.25 -6.05 -14.55
N SER A 103 -1.99 -5.32 -15.37
CA SER A 103 -2.52 -3.99 -15.04
C SER A 103 -3.98 -4.12 -14.62
N TYR A 104 -4.33 -3.55 -13.48
CA TYR A 104 -5.69 -3.61 -12.94
C TYR A 104 -6.23 -2.21 -12.69
N TRP A 105 -7.35 -1.85 -13.33
CA TRP A 105 -8.01 -0.57 -13.11
C TRP A 105 -9.08 -0.68 -12.02
N THR A 106 -9.10 0.26 -11.09
CA THR A 106 -10.10 0.36 -10.03
C THR A 106 -10.50 1.81 -9.77
N GLY A 107 -11.77 2.04 -9.42
CA GLY A 107 -12.33 3.37 -9.20
C GLY A 107 -13.81 3.44 -9.52
N GLU A 108 -14.35 4.66 -9.52
CA GLU A 108 -15.76 4.91 -9.75
C GLU A 108 -16.20 4.44 -11.15
N LYS A 109 -17.28 3.65 -11.21
CA LYS A 109 -17.84 3.16 -12.48
C LYS A 109 -18.20 4.31 -13.41
N ASN A 110 -17.77 4.23 -14.67
CA ASN A 110 -17.84 5.30 -15.68
C ASN A 110 -17.10 6.60 -15.31
N GLY A 111 -16.34 6.60 -14.23
CA GLY A 111 -15.62 7.75 -13.70
C GLY A 111 -14.13 7.67 -13.95
N THR A 112 -13.41 8.35 -13.05
CA THR A 112 -11.95 8.37 -13.02
C THR A 112 -11.49 7.52 -11.84
N GLY A 113 -10.55 6.64 -12.10
CA GLY A 113 -9.96 5.75 -11.12
C GLY A 113 -8.44 5.77 -11.22
N HIS A 114 -7.82 4.66 -10.84
CA HIS A 114 -6.39 4.45 -10.92
C HIS A 114 -6.10 3.05 -11.45
N VAL A 115 -4.95 2.92 -12.11
CA VAL A 115 -4.41 1.65 -12.56
C VAL A 115 -3.33 1.20 -11.59
N LEU A 116 -3.49 0.00 -11.08
CA LEU A 116 -2.50 -0.72 -10.29
C LEU A 116 -1.69 -1.61 -11.23
N CYS A 117 -0.38 -1.46 -11.17
CA CYS A 117 0.57 -2.28 -11.88
C CYS A 117 1.02 -3.40 -10.95
N LEU A 118 0.68 -4.64 -11.29
CA LEU A 118 0.85 -5.79 -10.42
C LEU A 118 1.93 -6.73 -10.95
N GLU A 119 2.78 -7.19 -10.05
CA GLU A 119 3.70 -8.30 -10.28
C GLU A 119 3.30 -9.52 -9.44
N PRO A 120 3.58 -10.74 -9.90
CA PRO A 120 3.27 -11.94 -9.14
C PRO A 120 4.28 -12.11 -8.00
N ILE A 121 3.78 -12.47 -6.81
CA ILE A 121 4.65 -12.82 -5.68
C ILE A 121 5.29 -14.18 -5.97
N LYS A 122 6.62 -14.20 -6.07
CA LYS A 122 7.38 -15.44 -6.14
C LYS A 122 7.51 -15.99 -4.72
N LYS A 123 6.83 -17.11 -4.44
CA LYS A 123 6.99 -17.90 -3.21
C LYS A 123 7.95 -19.05 -3.44
#